data_AF-A0A9N7NVS1-F1
#
_entry.id   AF-A0A9N7NVS1-F1
#
_cell.length_a   1.000
_cell.length_b   1.000
_cell.length_c   1.000
_cell.angle_alpha   90.00
_cell.angle_beta   90.00
_cell.angle_gamma   90.00
#
_symmetry.space_group_name_H-M   'P 1'
#
loop_
_entity.id
_entity.type
_entity.pdbx_description
1 polymer ?
#
loop_
_entity_poly.entity_id
_entity_poly.type
_entity_poly.pdbx_seq_one_letter_code
_entity_poly.pdbx_strand_id
1 'polypeptide(L)'
;AAFLAMKSTGGKLLVFPSTWPSTGIGSLSAREAEGRSNISVGDKEARKLLQLADKILKTMAIEFAEYQVCVDLFITTQSDVDIASLSVMPRTTGGQVYYYYPFSALSDSAKLYNDLRWNVTRPQGFEAVMRVRCSQGIQVQEYSGNFCRRIPTDVGLPA
;
A
#
# COMPACT_ATOMS: atom_id res chain seq x y z
N ALA A 1 16.66 -4.29 -2.32
CA ALA A 1 17.71 -3.32 -2.70
C ALA A 1 17.34 -1.90 -2.25
N ALA A 2 16.28 -1.28 -2.79
CA ALA A 2 15.88 0.10 -2.43
C ALA A 2 15.67 0.32 -0.92
N PHE A 3 14.96 -0.59 -0.25
CA PHE A 3 14.82 -0.58 1.21
C PHE A 3 16.18 -0.57 1.95
N LEU A 4 17.11 -1.43 1.55
CA LEU A 4 18.43 -1.52 2.20
C LEU A 4 19.23 -0.22 2.05
N ALA A 5 19.09 0.48 0.92
CA ALA A 5 19.75 1.75 0.68
C ALA A 5 19.19 2.88 1.57
N MET A 6 17.91 2.79 1.96
CA MET A 6 17.24 3.81 2.78
C MET A 6 17.18 3.44 4.27
N LYS A 7 17.58 2.23 4.64
CA LYS A 7 17.43 1.68 6.00
C LYS A 7 18.04 2.57 7.09
N SER A 8 19.12 3.29 6.78
CA SER A 8 19.80 4.18 7.74
C SER A 8 19.15 5.55 7.91
N THR A 9 18.31 6.00 6.96
CA THR A 9 17.77 7.37 6.93
C THR A 9 16.25 7.44 6.87
N GLY A 10 15.58 6.32 6.59
CA GLY A 10 14.16 6.32 6.24
C GLY A 10 13.88 7.06 4.93
N GLY A 11 12.61 7.42 4.71
CA GLY A 11 12.14 8.24 3.61
C GLY A 11 10.96 7.63 2.86
N LYS A 12 10.80 7.99 1.58
CA LYS A 12 9.70 7.54 0.73
C LYS A 12 10.18 6.88 -0.56
N LEU A 13 9.62 5.70 -0.85
CA LEU A 13 9.76 4.97 -2.10
C LEU A 13 8.55 5.23 -2.99
N LEU A 14 8.79 5.76 -4.19
CA LEU A 14 7.79 5.84 -5.25
C LEU A 14 8.02 4.65 -6.21
N VAL A 15 7.07 3.73 -6.29
CA VAL A 15 7.20 2.49 -7.08
C VAL A 15 6.19 2.50 -8.21
N PHE A 16 6.64 2.20 -9.43
CA PHE A 16 5.83 2.26 -10.65
C PHE A 16 5.69 0.87 -11.30
N PRO A 17 4.87 -0.05 -10.73
CA PRO A 17 4.68 -1.36 -11.33
C PRO A 17 3.69 -1.29 -12.51
N SER A 18 4.01 -2.00 -13.59
CA SER A 18 3.11 -2.18 -14.74
C SER A 18 2.53 -3.58 -14.85
N THR A 19 3.15 -4.56 -14.19
CA THR A 19 2.74 -5.97 -14.16
C THR A 19 2.79 -6.50 -12.73
N TRP A 20 2.15 -7.66 -12.47
CA TRP A 20 2.33 -8.32 -11.17
C TRP A 20 3.77 -8.83 -11.02
N PRO A 21 4.35 -8.80 -9.80
CA PRO A 21 5.67 -9.38 -9.56
C PRO A 21 5.57 -10.90 -9.72
N SER A 22 6.20 -11.49 -10.73
CA SER A 22 6.14 -12.94 -10.99
C SER A 22 7.42 -13.69 -10.59
N THR A 23 8.46 -12.97 -10.17
CA THR A 23 9.77 -13.52 -9.81
C THR A 23 10.31 -12.87 -8.54
N GLY A 24 11.20 -13.57 -7.84
CA GLY A 24 11.84 -13.07 -6.63
C GLY A 24 10.98 -13.18 -5.37
N ILE A 25 11.41 -12.48 -4.32
CA ILE A 25 10.76 -12.50 -3.00
C ILE A 25 9.41 -11.77 -3.08
N GLY A 26 8.35 -12.41 -2.61
CA GLY A 26 6.98 -11.87 -2.73
C GLY A 26 6.40 -11.98 -4.15
N SER A 27 6.90 -12.93 -4.95
CA SER A 27 6.31 -13.26 -6.25
C SER A 27 4.85 -13.69 -6.09
N LEU A 28 3.99 -13.14 -6.93
CA LEU A 28 2.57 -13.42 -7.02
C LEU A 28 2.28 -14.23 -8.28
N SER A 29 1.44 -15.24 -8.16
CA SER A 29 0.81 -15.91 -9.29
C SER A 29 -0.50 -15.22 -9.65
N ALA A 30 -0.95 -15.38 -10.89
CA ALA A 30 -2.30 -14.97 -11.26
C ALA A 30 -3.28 -15.70 -10.34
N ARG A 31 -4.16 -14.95 -9.65
CA ARG A 31 -5.31 -15.56 -8.99
C ARG A 31 -6.18 -16.10 -10.12
N GLU A 32 -6.33 -17.42 -10.19
CA GLU A 32 -7.17 -18.05 -11.20
C GLU A 32 -8.52 -17.34 -11.19
N ALA A 33 -8.91 -16.81 -12.35
CA ALA A 33 -10.15 -16.08 -12.55
C ALA A 33 -11.38 -17.01 -12.50
N GLU A 34 -11.35 -18.10 -11.71
CA GLU A 34 -12.50 -18.98 -11.48
C GLU A 34 -13.65 -18.26 -10.76
N GLY A 35 -13.38 -17.11 -10.13
CA GLY A 35 -14.39 -16.28 -9.49
C GLY A 35 -15.10 -15.26 -10.39
N ARG A 36 -14.60 -14.99 -11.61
CA ARG A 36 -15.18 -13.94 -12.48
C ARG A 36 -16.33 -14.45 -13.36
N SER A 37 -16.39 -15.75 -13.65
CA SER A 37 -17.50 -16.35 -14.38
C SER A 37 -18.74 -16.59 -13.52
N ASN A 38 -18.65 -16.42 -12.20
CA ASN A 38 -19.72 -16.69 -11.26
C ASN A 38 -20.00 -15.48 -10.35
N ILE A 39 -20.41 -14.36 -10.96
CA ILE A 39 -20.97 -13.18 -10.26
C ILE A 39 -22.37 -13.53 -9.72
N SER A 40 -22.44 -14.58 -8.90
CA SER A 40 -23.62 -15.03 -8.15
C SER A 40 -23.25 -15.75 -6.85
N VAL A 41 -21.97 -15.75 -6.45
CA VAL A 41 -21.50 -16.52 -5.29
C VAL A 41 -21.14 -15.56 -4.15
N GLY A 42 -21.85 -15.70 -3.03
CA GLY A 42 -21.99 -14.69 -1.97
C GLY A 42 -20.71 -14.26 -1.21
N ASP A 43 -20.94 -13.40 -0.20
CA ASP A 43 -19.97 -12.62 0.59
C ASP A 43 -18.66 -13.31 1.04
N LYS A 44 -18.62 -14.64 1.09
CA LYS A 44 -17.43 -15.39 1.53
C LYS A 44 -16.34 -15.47 0.46
N GLU A 45 -16.69 -15.62 -0.82
CA GLU A 45 -15.71 -15.73 -1.92
C GLU A 45 -15.07 -14.36 -2.23
N ALA A 46 -15.86 -13.28 -2.20
CA ALA A 46 -15.35 -11.92 -2.35
C ALA A 46 -14.29 -11.56 -1.29
N ARG A 47 -14.48 -12.01 -0.04
CA ARG A 47 -13.49 -11.82 1.04
C ARG A 47 -12.18 -12.56 0.78
N LYS A 48 -12.23 -13.74 0.17
CA LYS A 48 -11.04 -14.53 -0.18
C LYS A 48 -10.19 -13.83 -1.25
N LEU A 49 -10.83 -13.19 -2.23
CA LEU A 49 -10.16 -12.40 -3.27
C LEU A 49 -9.51 -11.10 -2.74
N LEU A 50 -9.94 -10.62 -1.57
CA LEU A 50 -9.38 -9.43 -0.92
C LEU A 50 -8.26 -9.76 0.09
N GLN A 51 -8.05 -11.03 0.40
CA GLN A 51 -6.95 -11.43 1.29
C GLN A 51 -5.61 -11.32 0.58
N LEU A 52 -4.58 -10.91 1.31
CA LEU A 52 -3.19 -10.91 0.87
C LEU A 52 -2.77 -12.33 0.43
N ALA A 53 -2.20 -12.45 -0.77
CA ALA A 53 -1.76 -13.75 -1.30
C ALA A 53 -0.52 -14.28 -0.56
N ASP A 54 0.42 -13.41 -0.18
CA ASP A 54 1.68 -13.81 0.45
C ASP A 54 1.98 -13.00 1.73
N LYS A 55 2.14 -13.71 2.86
CA LYS A 55 2.48 -13.14 4.17
C LYS A 55 3.82 -12.39 4.15
N ILE A 56 4.75 -12.74 3.25
CA ILE A 56 6.05 -12.08 3.13
C ILE A 56 5.90 -10.58 2.84
N LEU A 57 4.92 -10.19 2.00
CA LEU A 57 4.66 -8.77 1.71
C LEU A 57 4.28 -7.99 2.96
N LYS A 58 3.49 -8.59 3.87
CA LYS A 58 3.12 -7.97 5.14
C LYS A 58 4.32 -7.84 6.07
N THR A 59 5.14 -8.89 6.18
CA THR A 59 6.36 -8.83 7.00
C THR A 59 7.32 -7.75 6.50
N MET A 60 7.53 -7.66 5.18
CA MET A 60 8.34 -6.59 4.60
C MET A 60 7.75 -5.21 4.85
N ALA A 61 6.43 -5.03 4.72
CA ALA A 61 5.79 -3.75 4.97
C ALA A 61 5.94 -3.29 6.44
N ILE A 62 5.88 -4.23 7.39
CA ILE A 62 6.16 -3.96 8.81
C ILE A 62 7.62 -3.54 8.97
N GLU A 63 8.57 -4.27 8.39
CA GLU A 63 10.00 -3.90 8.45
C GLU A 63 10.25 -2.52 7.83
N PHE A 64 9.62 -2.18 6.71
CA PHE A 64 9.79 -0.87 6.08
C PHE A 64 9.30 0.24 7.01
N ALA A 65 8.13 0.07 7.61
CA ALA A 65 7.63 0.99 8.62
C ALA A 65 8.49 1.02 9.89
N GLU A 66 9.26 -0.05 10.18
CA GLU A 66 10.21 -0.08 11.29
C GLU A 66 11.33 0.94 11.13
N TYR A 67 11.86 1.02 9.91
CA TYR A 67 12.95 1.91 9.51
C TYR A 67 12.46 3.20 8.86
N GLN A 68 11.23 3.63 9.15
CA GLN A 68 10.66 4.89 8.66
C GLN A 68 10.66 5.01 7.13
N VAL A 69 10.47 3.89 6.43
CA VAL A 69 10.35 3.83 4.97
C VAL A 69 8.87 3.71 4.59
N CYS A 70 8.38 4.72 3.89
CA CYS A 70 7.06 4.75 3.27
C CYS A 70 7.10 4.24 1.83
N VAL A 71 6.03 3.61 1.36
CA VAL A 71 5.89 3.16 -0.04
C VAL A 71 4.62 3.74 -0.66
N ASP A 72 4.77 4.53 -1.72
CA ASP A 72 3.67 4.92 -2.60
C ASP A 72 3.74 4.10 -3.91
N LEU A 73 2.60 3.57 -4.34
CA LEU A 73 2.48 2.76 -5.57
C LEU A 73 1.77 3.55 -6.67
N PHE A 74 2.39 3.66 -7.84
CA PHE A 74 1.81 4.20 -9.07
C PHE A 74 1.65 3.07 -10.08
N ILE A 75 0.55 2.34 -9.99
CA ILE A 75 0.28 1.14 -10.77
C ILE A 75 -0.26 1.54 -12.14
N THR A 76 0.55 1.38 -13.19
CA THR A 76 0.22 1.74 -14.57
C THR A 76 0.13 0.48 -15.43
N THR A 77 -1.05 -0.13 -15.52
CA THR A 77 -1.19 -1.48 -16.09
C THR A 77 -2.27 -1.59 -17.16
N GLN A 78 -2.07 -2.52 -18.09
CA GLN A 78 -3.05 -2.90 -19.12
C GLN A 78 -3.70 -4.26 -18.86
N SER A 79 -3.31 -4.94 -17.79
CA SER A 79 -3.83 -6.24 -17.38
C SER A 79 -4.15 -6.23 -15.89
N ASP A 80 -4.89 -7.23 -15.41
CA ASP A 80 -5.14 -7.35 -13.99
C ASP A 80 -3.85 -7.45 -13.17
N VAL A 81 -3.79 -6.72 -12.07
CA VAL A 81 -2.73 -6.83 -11.07
C VAL A 81 -3.38 -7.12 -9.73
N ASP A 82 -2.73 -7.94 -8.90
CA ASP A 82 -3.22 -8.24 -7.54
C ASP A 82 -3.01 -7.05 -6.59
N ILE A 83 -3.87 -6.03 -6.72
CA ILE A 83 -3.86 -4.82 -5.90
C ILE A 83 -4.11 -5.16 -4.43
N ALA A 84 -4.92 -6.17 -4.13
CA ALA A 84 -5.17 -6.60 -2.76
C ALA A 84 -3.86 -6.97 -2.05
N SER A 85 -2.99 -7.73 -2.73
CA SER A 85 -1.67 -8.07 -2.20
C SER A 85 -0.72 -6.86 -2.16
N LEU A 86 -0.63 -6.10 -3.25
CA LEU A 86 0.32 -4.98 -3.34
C LEU A 86 -0.03 -3.84 -2.38
N SER A 87 -1.31 -3.57 -2.15
CA SER A 87 -1.78 -2.46 -1.29
C SER A 87 -1.38 -2.59 0.18
N VAL A 88 -0.93 -3.77 0.62
CA VAL A 88 -0.43 -3.97 1.99
C VAL A 88 0.80 -3.10 2.27
N MET A 89 1.66 -2.88 1.27
CA MET A 89 2.84 -2.01 1.41
C MET A 89 2.45 -0.56 1.78
N PRO A 90 1.72 0.19 0.94
CA PRO A 90 1.29 1.55 1.29
C PRO A 90 0.40 1.57 2.53
N ARG A 91 -0.50 0.59 2.70
CA ARG A 91 -1.40 0.56 3.86
C ARG A 91 -0.66 0.45 5.18
N THR A 92 0.38 -0.37 5.27
CA THR A 92 1.15 -0.53 6.51
C THR A 92 2.20 0.57 6.70
N THR A 93 2.68 1.20 5.62
CA THR A 93 3.75 2.20 5.68
C THR A 93 3.27 3.65 5.61
N GLY A 94 1.95 3.90 5.64
CA GLY A 94 1.37 5.25 5.56
C GLY A 94 1.30 5.84 4.15
N GLY A 95 1.64 5.05 3.14
CA GLY A 95 1.64 5.48 1.74
C GLY A 95 0.28 5.40 1.06
N GLN A 96 0.31 5.54 -0.27
CA GLN A 96 -0.86 5.63 -1.14
C GLN A 96 -0.75 4.71 -2.35
N VAL A 97 -1.91 4.33 -2.90
CA VAL A 97 -2.01 3.61 -4.18
C VAL A 97 -2.67 4.53 -5.20
N TYR A 98 -1.96 4.80 -6.28
CA TYR A 98 -2.46 5.41 -7.50
C TYR A 98 -2.63 4.32 -8.55
N TYR A 99 -3.86 4.12 -9.02
CA TYR A 99 -4.18 3.02 -9.93
C TYR A 99 -4.69 3.56 -11.27
N TYR A 100 -4.03 3.15 -12.35
CA TYR A 100 -4.33 3.53 -13.72
C TYR A 100 -4.55 2.25 -14.53
N TYR A 101 -5.81 1.98 -14.89
CA TYR A 101 -6.20 0.82 -15.68
C TYR A 101 -7.46 1.11 -16.53
N PRO A 102 -7.48 0.72 -17.82
CA PRO A 102 -6.30 0.33 -18.61
C PRO A 102 -5.42 1.57 -18.86
N PHE A 103 -4.13 1.49 -18.53
CA PHE A 103 -3.21 2.61 -18.72
C PHE A 103 -2.76 2.75 -20.17
N SER A 104 -2.87 3.97 -20.70
CA SER A 104 -2.31 4.38 -21.98
C SER A 104 -1.48 5.65 -21.80
N ALA A 105 -0.20 5.59 -22.18
CA ALA A 105 0.69 6.75 -22.12
C ALA A 105 0.20 7.91 -23.02
N LEU A 106 -0.60 7.62 -24.05
CA LEU A 106 -1.17 8.63 -24.95
C LEU A 106 -2.30 9.42 -24.29
N SER A 107 -3.14 8.79 -23.47
CA SER A 107 -4.31 9.43 -22.86
C SER A 107 -4.11 9.84 -21.40
N ASP A 108 -3.32 9.07 -20.64
CA ASP A 108 -3.31 9.16 -19.17
C ASP A 108 -2.08 9.87 -18.62
N SER A 109 -1.16 10.29 -19.48
CA SER A 109 0.10 10.96 -19.10
C SER A 109 -0.13 12.22 -18.26
N ALA A 110 -1.15 13.02 -18.61
CA ALA A 110 -1.49 14.23 -17.85
C ALA A 110 -1.98 13.91 -16.43
N LYS A 111 -2.77 12.84 -16.27
CA LYS A 111 -3.27 12.41 -14.96
C LYS A 111 -2.12 11.90 -14.09
N LEU A 112 -1.31 10.98 -14.62
CA LEU A 112 -0.12 10.46 -13.93
C LEU A 112 0.83 11.59 -13.53
N TYR A 113 1.08 12.54 -14.43
CA TYR A 113 1.91 13.71 -14.15
C TYR A 113 1.36 14.54 -12.99
N ASN A 114 0.05 14.86 -13.00
CA ASN A 114 -0.56 15.66 -11.94
C ASN A 114 -0.52 14.95 -10.58
N ASP A 115 -0.82 13.66 -10.55
CA ASP A 115 -0.78 12.86 -9.33
C ASP A 115 0.64 12.74 -8.77
N LEU A 116 1.62 12.50 -9.64
CA LEU A 116 3.03 12.43 -9.25
C LEU A 116 3.55 13.78 -8.77
N ARG A 117 3.25 14.86 -9.52
CA ARG A 117 3.59 16.23 -9.13
C ARG A 117 3.03 16.52 -7.75
N TRP A 118 1.74 16.29 -7.53
CA TRP A 118 1.11 16.49 -6.22
C TRP A 118 1.77 15.65 -5.13
N ASN A 119 2.04 14.37 -5.39
CA ASN A 119 2.67 13.48 -4.43
C ASN A 119 4.05 13.97 -3.99
N VAL A 120 4.85 14.49 -4.91
CA VAL A 120 6.19 15.00 -4.62
C VAL A 120 6.15 16.38 -3.98
N THR A 121 5.25 17.28 -4.40
CA THR A 121 5.26 18.69 -3.96
C THR A 121 4.41 18.98 -2.74
N ARG A 122 3.45 18.11 -2.38
CA ARG A 122 2.60 18.35 -1.22
C ARG A 122 3.44 18.37 0.07
N PRO A 123 3.07 19.20 1.07
CA PRO A 123 3.69 19.14 2.40
C PRO A 123 3.56 17.74 3.00
N GLN A 124 4.68 17.20 3.48
CA GLN A 124 4.78 15.85 4.05
C GLN A 124 5.64 15.89 5.30
N GLY A 125 5.24 15.14 6.32
CA GLY A 125 6.04 14.91 7.52
C GLY A 125 6.59 13.50 7.49
N PHE A 126 7.80 13.29 7.97
CA PHE A 126 8.41 11.98 8.09
C PHE A 126 8.60 11.61 9.55
N GLU A 127 8.69 10.32 9.84
CA GLU A 127 8.95 9.79 11.18
C GLU A 127 7.91 10.24 12.23
N ALA A 128 6.66 10.44 11.81
CA ALA A 128 5.62 10.98 12.66
C ALA A 128 4.98 9.89 13.54
N VAL A 129 4.57 10.31 14.74
CA VAL A 129 3.78 9.48 15.65
C VAL A 129 2.56 10.28 16.10
N MET A 130 1.38 9.73 15.84
CA MET A 130 0.11 10.32 16.29
C MET A 130 -0.41 9.56 17.52
N ARG A 131 -0.87 10.32 18.51
CA ARG A 131 -1.57 9.78 19.68
C ARG A 131 -2.80 10.61 19.99
N VAL A 132 -3.96 9.96 20.01
CA VAL A 132 -5.22 10.60 20.41
C VAL A 132 -5.38 10.50 21.92
N ARG A 133 -5.69 11.62 22.57
CA ARG A 133 -5.99 11.71 24.00
C ARG A 133 -7.45 12.08 24.19
N CYS A 134 -8.08 11.50 25.19
CA CYS A 134 -9.49 11.70 25.49
C CYS A 134 -9.66 12.22 26.93
N SER A 135 -10.73 12.97 27.18
CA SER A 135 -11.11 13.36 28.53
C SER A 135 -11.52 12.14 29.36
N GLN A 136 -11.63 12.33 30.68
CA GLN A 136 -12.07 11.28 31.59
C GLN A 136 -13.42 10.68 31.14
N GLY A 137 -13.51 9.35 31.14
CA GLY A 137 -14.70 8.60 30.73
C GLY A 137 -14.79 8.30 29.22
N ILE A 138 -13.84 8.76 28.40
CA ILE A 138 -13.79 8.51 26.96
C ILE A 138 -12.49 7.76 26.62
N GLN A 139 -12.56 6.78 25.72
CA GLN A 139 -11.40 6.05 25.22
C GLN A 139 -11.47 5.86 23.71
N VAL A 140 -10.30 5.75 23.07
CA VAL A 140 -10.20 5.40 21.66
C VAL A 140 -10.36 3.89 21.51
N GLN A 141 -11.38 3.47 20.78
CA GLN A 141 -11.65 2.06 20.54
C GLN A 141 -10.78 1.49 19.42
N GLU A 142 -10.70 2.18 18.28
CA GLU A 142 -10.01 1.70 17.09
C GLU A 142 -9.47 2.87 16.25
N TYR A 143 -8.40 2.59 15.51
CA TYR A 143 -7.84 3.47 14.48
C TYR A 143 -8.02 2.79 13.12
N SER A 144 -8.41 3.57 12.11
CA SER A 144 -8.60 3.11 10.73
C SER A 144 -7.88 4.03 9.76
N GLY A 145 -7.08 3.48 8.85
CA GLY A 145 -6.27 4.27 7.92
C GLY A 145 -5.01 3.52 7.46
N ASN A 146 -4.13 4.23 6.77
CA ASN A 146 -2.82 3.74 6.38
C ASN A 146 -1.81 4.18 7.44
N PHE A 147 -1.33 3.24 8.24
CA PHE A 147 -0.36 3.48 9.30
C PHE A 147 0.24 2.16 9.78
N CYS A 148 1.34 2.29 10.51
CA CYS A 148 1.91 1.18 11.27
C CYS A 148 1.50 1.30 12.74
N ARG A 149 1.02 0.22 13.35
CA ARG A 149 0.70 0.19 14.79
C ARG A 149 1.62 -0.80 15.48
N ARG A 150 2.54 -0.29 16.30
CA ARG A 150 3.41 -1.10 17.17
C ARG A 150 2.90 -1.15 18.60
N ILE A 151 2.40 -0.02 19.09
CA ILE A 151 1.82 0.13 20.44
C ILE A 151 0.33 0.46 20.26
N PRO A 152 -0.60 -0.12 21.05
CA PRO A 152 -2.03 0.11 20.87
C PRO A 152 -2.46 1.58 20.87
N THR A 153 -1.74 2.44 21.60
CA THR A 153 -2.07 3.87 21.75
C THR A 153 -1.42 4.78 20.71
N ASP A 154 -0.37 4.31 20.03
CA ASP A 154 0.50 5.14 19.22
C ASP A 154 0.44 4.69 17.75
N VAL A 155 0.09 5.64 16.89
CA VAL A 155 -0.06 5.44 15.44
C VAL A 155 1.20 5.94 14.74
N GLY A 156 1.98 5.02 14.18
CA GLY A 156 3.19 5.33 13.44
C GLY A 156 2.88 5.72 11.99
N LEU A 157 3.42 6.85 11.57
CA LEU A 157 3.24 7.45 10.25
C LEU A 157 4.63 7.71 9.63
N PRO A 158 5.21 6.71 8.91
CA PRO A 158 6.52 6.86 8.28
C PRO A 158 6.62 8.04 7.30
N ALA A 159 5.52 8.43 6.65
CA ALA A 159 5.39 9.62 5.80
C ALA A 159 3.97 10.23 5.84
#